data_AF-A0A7C4TIH2-F1
#
_entry.id   AF-A0A7C4TIH2-F1
#
_cell.length_a   1.000
_cell.length_b   1.000
_cell.length_c   1.000
_cell.angle_alpha   90.00
_cell.angle_beta   90.00
_cell.angle_gamma   90.00
#
_symmetry.space_group_name_H-M   'P 1'
#
loop_
_entity.id
_entity.type
_entity.pdbx_description
1 polymer ?
#
loop_
_entity_poly.entity_id
_entity_poly.type
_entity_poly.pdbx_seq_one_letter_code
_entity_poly.pdbx_strand_id
1 'polypeptide(L)'
;MGEGNNLKAEDLWVLMEAFIREKGLVRQHLDSFNDFVVRGIKEIVKENNIIPTSDPNVYIVIKDVSVGEPQFREVEGTVVEVTPMQCRIRNLTYAAPIYLTMVLVENGIELSVQTVFVGELPIMVKSVKDPLSKKSNEELIKLGEDWRDPGGYFIINGSERVIVTQEDLAPNRVFVDYAKEGTNITHTAKVISSAAGYRVPIILDRLKDGTLVINFPPVPGKIPFVVMMRALGLESDKDIMFAVSPDPEIQKELIPSIIQASEIATTEDALDYIGSRVAIGQAREARIERARQVIDTYFLRHLGGTSPEARLRKAL
;
A
#
# COMPACT_ATOMS: atom_id res chain seq x y z
N MET A 1 -46.54 -23.23 -19.75
CA MET A 1 -45.30 -23.95 -20.06
C MET A 1 -44.55 -23.08 -21.05
N GLY A 2 -43.67 -22.20 -20.55
CA GLY A 2 -42.91 -21.29 -21.40
C GLY A 2 -41.73 -22.05 -22.01
N GLU A 3 -41.69 -22.13 -23.33
CA GLU A 3 -40.52 -22.62 -24.06
C GLU A 3 -39.32 -21.77 -23.66
N GLY A 4 -38.37 -22.40 -22.96
CA GLY A 4 -37.12 -21.76 -22.58
C GLY A 4 -36.38 -21.33 -23.84
N ASN A 5 -36.23 -20.02 -24.00
CA ASN A 5 -35.49 -19.39 -25.08
C ASN A 5 -34.00 -19.72 -24.89
N ASN A 6 -33.59 -20.93 -25.27
CA ASN A 6 -32.21 -21.39 -25.16
C ASN A 6 -31.39 -20.72 -26.25
N LEU A 7 -30.53 -19.78 -25.84
CA LEU A 7 -29.51 -19.17 -26.70
C LEU A 7 -28.67 -20.26 -27.38
N LYS A 8 -28.47 -20.15 -28.69
CA LYS A 8 -27.57 -21.06 -29.42
C LYS A 8 -26.12 -20.65 -29.15
N ALA A 9 -25.19 -21.57 -29.43
CA ALA A 9 -23.76 -21.28 -29.33
C ALA A 9 -23.34 -20.08 -30.21
N GLU A 10 -24.00 -19.91 -31.36
CA GLU A 10 -23.83 -18.77 -32.27
C GLU A 10 -24.20 -17.44 -31.60
N ASP A 11 -25.32 -17.39 -30.86
CA ASP A 11 -25.77 -16.20 -30.14
C ASP A 11 -24.80 -15.83 -29.00
N LEU A 12 -24.25 -16.84 -28.32
CA LEU A 12 -23.25 -16.65 -27.26
C LEU A 12 -21.90 -16.15 -27.82
N TRP A 13 -21.54 -16.57 -29.04
CA TRP A 13 -20.33 -16.08 -29.70
C TRP A 13 -20.43 -14.60 -30.07
N VAL A 14 -21.58 -14.15 -30.55
CA VAL A 14 -21.82 -12.72 -30.84
C VAL A 14 -21.61 -11.86 -29.58
N LEU A 15 -22.07 -12.34 -28.42
CA LEU A 15 -21.84 -11.66 -27.14
C LEU A 15 -20.35 -11.59 -26.78
N MET A 16 -19.61 -12.69 -26.97
CA MET A 16 -18.17 -12.74 -26.71
C MET A 16 -17.39 -11.82 -27.66
N GLU A 17 -17.73 -11.80 -28.95
CA GLU A 17 -17.10 -10.92 -29.94
C GLU A 17 -17.36 -9.45 -29.61
N ALA A 18 -18.60 -9.10 -29.25
CA ALA A 18 -18.93 -7.76 -28.80
C ALA A 18 -18.13 -7.37 -27.53
N PHE A 19 -18.00 -8.29 -26.58
CA PHE A 19 -17.20 -8.08 -25.37
C PHE A 19 -15.72 -7.84 -25.69
N ILE A 20 -15.10 -8.67 -26.53
CA ILE A 20 -13.69 -8.50 -26.92
C ILE A 20 -13.50 -7.20 -27.71
N ARG A 21 -14.43 -6.83 -28.57
CA ARG A 21 -14.37 -5.59 -29.36
C ARG A 21 -14.49 -4.34 -28.50
N GLU A 22 -15.33 -4.36 -27.47
CA GLU A 22 -15.52 -3.22 -26.56
C GLU A 22 -14.42 -3.15 -25.50
N LYS A 23 -14.06 -4.28 -24.90
CA LYS A 23 -13.12 -4.33 -23.77
C LYS A 23 -11.67 -4.48 -24.22
N GLY A 24 -11.39 -5.11 -25.36
CA GLY A 24 -10.04 -5.47 -25.77
C GLY A 24 -9.43 -6.60 -24.93
N LEU A 25 -8.18 -6.95 -25.23
CA LEU A 25 -7.48 -8.11 -24.64
C LEU A 25 -6.50 -7.75 -23.50
N VAL A 26 -6.12 -6.48 -23.38
CA VAL A 26 -5.08 -6.00 -22.45
C VAL A 26 -5.62 -5.04 -21.38
N ARG A 27 -6.95 -4.97 -21.27
CA ARG A 27 -7.66 -4.00 -20.44
C ARG A 27 -7.29 -4.07 -18.96
N GLN A 28 -6.94 -5.25 -18.45
CA GLN A 28 -6.48 -5.46 -17.09
C GLN A 28 -5.32 -4.54 -16.69
N HIS A 29 -4.34 -4.35 -17.58
CA HIS A 29 -3.20 -3.49 -17.31
C HIS A 29 -3.56 -2.02 -17.48
N LEU A 30 -4.28 -1.70 -18.55
CA LEU A 30 -4.69 -0.32 -18.85
C LEU A 30 -5.62 0.24 -17.78
N ASP A 31 -6.66 -0.48 -17.40
CA ASP A 31 -7.62 -0.03 -16.37
C ASP A 31 -6.93 0.13 -15.02
N SER A 32 -6.07 -0.82 -14.64
CA SER A 32 -5.30 -0.72 -13.38
C SER A 32 -4.34 0.47 -13.37
N PHE A 33 -3.61 0.70 -14.47
CA PHE A 33 -2.68 1.83 -14.57
C PHE A 33 -3.43 3.17 -14.62
N ASN A 34 -4.53 3.26 -15.38
CA ASN A 34 -5.38 4.45 -15.44
C ASN A 34 -5.92 4.79 -14.06
N ASP A 35 -6.38 3.79 -13.31
CA ASP A 35 -6.88 3.98 -11.95
C ASP A 35 -5.79 4.48 -11.00
N PHE A 36 -4.61 3.88 -11.07
CA PHE A 36 -3.44 4.30 -10.30
C PHE A 36 -3.07 5.76 -10.58
N VAL A 37 -2.95 6.16 -11.85
CA VAL A 37 -2.50 7.50 -12.21
C VAL A 37 -3.54 8.58 -11.91
N VAL A 38 -4.84 8.25 -12.02
CA VAL A 38 -5.92 9.22 -11.79
C VAL A 38 -6.27 9.34 -10.30
N ARG A 39 -6.36 8.22 -9.58
CA ARG A 39 -6.82 8.18 -8.18
C ARG A 39 -5.71 7.73 -7.23
N GLY A 40 -5.05 6.61 -7.51
CA GLY A 40 -4.10 5.98 -6.59
C GLY A 40 -2.95 6.88 -6.14
N ILE A 41 -2.31 7.60 -7.06
CA ILE A 41 -1.22 8.54 -6.72
C ILE A 41 -1.71 9.65 -5.78
N LYS A 42 -2.93 10.15 -5.98
CA LYS A 42 -3.52 11.20 -5.13
C LYS A 42 -3.84 10.68 -3.73
N GLU A 43 -4.32 9.45 -3.62
CA GLU A 43 -4.58 8.80 -2.33
C GLU A 43 -3.28 8.62 -1.52
N ILE A 44 -2.20 8.18 -2.17
CA ILE A 44 -0.87 8.03 -1.53
C ILE A 44 -0.37 9.38 -0.99
N VAL A 45 -0.51 10.44 -1.79
CA VAL A 45 -0.09 11.80 -1.38
C VAL A 45 -0.96 12.34 -0.26
N LYS A 46 -2.28 12.08 -0.29
CA LYS A 46 -3.20 12.47 0.77
C LYS A 46 -2.88 11.79 2.10
N GLU A 47 -2.48 10.52 2.08
CA GLU A 47 -2.08 9.80 3.29
C GLU A 47 -0.75 10.28 3.88
N ASN A 48 0.20 10.72 3.05
CA ASN A 48 1.53 11.14 3.49
C ASN A 48 1.78 12.61 3.10
N ASN A 49 0.84 13.49 3.48
CA ASN A 49 0.80 14.87 3.01
C ASN A 49 1.66 15.84 3.82
N ILE A 50 2.21 15.46 4.97
CA ILE A 50 3.02 16.34 5.82
C ILE A 50 4.47 15.87 5.83
N ILE A 51 5.38 16.77 5.48
CA ILE A 51 6.83 16.57 5.60
C ILE A 51 7.30 17.45 6.76
N PRO A 52 7.73 16.85 7.88
CA PRO A 52 8.24 17.60 9.03
C PRO A 52 9.61 18.22 8.71
N THR A 53 9.90 19.38 9.29
CA THR A 53 11.26 19.96 9.30
C THR A 53 11.87 19.86 10.69
N SER A 54 13.11 20.34 10.85
CA SER A 54 13.79 20.38 12.15
C SER A 54 13.08 21.29 13.17
N ASP A 55 12.35 22.30 12.70
CA ASP A 55 11.53 23.16 13.56
C ASP A 55 10.10 22.60 13.60
N PRO A 56 9.55 22.27 14.78
CA PRO A 56 8.18 21.79 14.92
C PRO A 56 7.10 22.74 14.36
N ASN A 57 7.39 24.04 14.32
CA ASN A 57 6.46 25.04 13.83
C ASN A 57 6.51 25.24 12.31
N VAL A 58 7.48 24.63 11.63
CA VAL A 58 7.68 24.74 10.20
C VAL A 58 7.54 23.36 9.56
N TYR A 59 6.56 23.19 8.69
CA TYR A 59 6.36 21.94 7.97
C TYR A 59 5.86 22.19 6.54
N ILE A 60 6.09 21.21 5.66
CA ILE A 60 5.65 21.28 4.28
C ILE A 60 4.41 20.41 4.13
N VAL A 61 3.35 20.96 3.56
CA VAL A 61 2.13 20.24 3.23
C VAL A 61 2.04 20.02 1.73
N ILE A 62 1.98 18.76 1.31
CA ILE A 62 1.71 18.37 -0.07
C ILE A 62 0.19 18.47 -0.30
N LYS A 63 -0.23 19.35 -1.20
CA LYS A 63 -1.65 19.61 -1.50
C LYS A 63 -2.17 18.75 -2.64
N ASP A 64 -1.38 18.61 -3.69
CA ASP A 64 -1.78 17.86 -4.89
C ASP A 64 -0.56 17.27 -5.61
N VAL A 65 -0.85 16.33 -6.50
CA VAL A 65 0.11 15.65 -7.35
C VAL A 65 -0.44 15.59 -8.76
N SER A 66 0.41 15.95 -9.71
CA SER A 66 0.08 15.91 -11.13
C SER A 66 1.14 15.16 -11.91
N VAL A 67 0.68 14.33 -12.84
CA VAL A 67 1.52 13.67 -13.83
C VAL A 67 1.32 14.40 -15.15
N GLY A 68 2.41 14.94 -15.69
CA GLY A 68 2.45 15.67 -16.95
C GLY A 68 2.30 14.76 -18.17
N GLU A 69 2.82 15.23 -19.31
CA GLU A 69 2.83 14.46 -20.56
C GLU A 69 4.24 13.89 -20.85
N PRO A 70 4.32 12.81 -21.64
CA PRO A 70 5.60 12.18 -21.97
C PRO A 70 6.57 13.14 -22.66
N GLN A 71 7.73 13.34 -22.04
CA GLN A 71 8.75 14.27 -22.51
C GLN A 71 10.15 13.73 -22.21
N PHE A 72 11.15 14.26 -22.92
CA PHE A 72 12.56 13.97 -22.68
C PHE A 72 13.34 15.27 -22.55
N ARG A 73 14.23 15.33 -21.56
CA ARG A 73 15.15 16.46 -21.37
C ARG A 73 16.49 16.13 -22.02
N GLU A 74 16.86 16.90 -23.04
CA GLU A 74 18.15 16.77 -23.70
C GLU A 74 19.29 17.34 -22.84
N VAL A 75 20.54 17.01 -23.19
CA VAL A 75 21.74 17.42 -22.43
C VAL A 75 21.85 18.94 -22.30
N GLU A 76 21.37 19.66 -23.31
CA GLU A 76 21.33 21.13 -23.36
C GLU A 76 20.22 21.74 -22.47
N GLY A 77 19.40 20.90 -21.83
CA GLY A 77 18.32 21.31 -20.93
C GLY A 77 16.97 21.53 -21.62
N THR A 78 16.93 21.48 -22.96
CA THR A 78 15.71 21.55 -23.77
C THR A 78 14.81 20.36 -23.47
N VAL A 79 13.53 20.64 -23.23
CA VAL A 79 12.50 19.63 -23.01
C VAL A 79 11.73 19.44 -24.31
N VAL A 80 11.68 18.21 -24.81
CA VAL A 80 10.98 17.85 -26.04
C VAL A 80 9.92 16.80 -25.74
N GLU A 81 8.75 16.93 -26.35
CA GLU A 81 7.76 15.87 -26.35
C GLU A 81 8.29 14.68 -27.15
N VAL A 82 8.02 13.47 -26.67
CA VAL A 82 8.49 12.24 -27.30
C VAL A 82 7.33 11.30 -27.60
N THR A 83 7.42 10.58 -28.71
CA THR A 83 6.50 9.49 -29.04
C THR A 83 7.09 8.13 -28.62
N PRO A 84 6.25 7.10 -28.41
CA PRO A 84 6.72 5.74 -28.17
C PRO A 84 7.73 5.25 -29.24
N MET A 85 7.45 5.46 -30.53
CA MET A 85 8.38 5.14 -31.62
C MET A 85 9.74 5.83 -31.47
N GLN A 86 9.77 7.13 -31.14
CA GLN A 86 11.02 7.84 -30.90
C GLN A 86 11.79 7.27 -29.71
N CYS A 87 11.09 6.91 -28.62
CA CYS A 87 11.71 6.29 -27.45
C CYS A 87 12.32 4.93 -27.79
N ARG A 88 11.64 4.09 -28.60
CA ARG A 88 12.17 2.80 -29.06
C ARG A 88 13.47 2.96 -29.85
N ILE A 89 13.47 3.84 -30.86
CA ILE A 89 14.61 4.02 -31.76
C ILE A 89 15.80 4.68 -31.06
N ARG A 90 15.56 5.66 -30.18
CA ARG A 90 16.61 6.44 -29.51
C ARG A 90 17.09 5.82 -28.19
N ASN A 91 16.62 4.62 -27.83
CA ASN A 91 16.91 3.98 -26.53
C ASN A 91 16.52 4.85 -25.30
N LEU A 92 15.40 5.58 -25.41
CA LEU A 92 14.89 6.43 -24.33
C LEU A 92 13.82 5.71 -23.52
N THR A 93 13.51 6.25 -22.34
CA THR A 93 12.37 5.81 -21.54
C THR A 93 11.17 6.71 -21.84
N TYR A 94 10.01 6.11 -22.12
CA TYR A 94 8.78 6.84 -22.35
C TYR A 94 8.14 7.19 -20.99
N ALA A 95 8.44 8.39 -20.49
CA ALA A 95 8.04 8.83 -19.16
C ALA A 95 7.56 10.29 -19.14
N ALA A 96 6.71 10.59 -18.16
CA ALA A 96 6.17 11.92 -17.92
C ALA A 96 6.63 12.47 -16.56
N PRO A 97 6.82 13.78 -16.42
CA PRO A 97 7.23 14.38 -15.15
C PRO A 97 6.10 14.29 -14.11
N ILE A 98 6.48 14.05 -12.87
CA ILE A 98 5.59 14.15 -11.71
C ILE A 98 5.91 15.48 -11.02
N TYR A 99 4.87 16.26 -10.78
CA TYR A 99 4.94 17.50 -10.02
C TYR A 99 4.12 17.39 -8.74
N LEU A 100 4.70 17.84 -7.63
CA LEU A 100 4.01 17.99 -6.35
C LEU A 100 3.78 19.47 -6.07
N THR A 101 2.54 19.83 -5.76
CA THR A 101 2.19 21.16 -5.26
C THR A 101 2.31 21.13 -3.75
N MET A 102 3.31 21.83 -3.22
CA MET A 102 3.66 21.88 -1.80
C MET A 102 3.45 23.28 -1.24
N VAL A 103 3.11 23.35 0.03
CA VAL A 103 2.91 24.62 0.76
C VAL A 103 3.79 24.61 2.00
N LEU A 104 4.60 25.65 2.16
CA LEU A 104 5.34 25.87 3.40
C LEU A 104 4.38 26.47 4.43
N VAL A 105 4.23 25.79 5.57
CA VAL A 105 3.43 26.25 6.70
C VAL A 105 4.37 26.61 7.85
N GLU A 106 4.26 27.83 8.34
CA GLU A 106 5.01 28.33 9.51
C GLU A 106 4.01 28.87 10.53
N ASN A 107 4.07 28.38 11.78
CA ASN A 107 3.16 28.78 12.86
C ASN A 107 1.66 28.66 12.48
N GLY A 108 1.32 27.68 11.63
CA GLY A 108 -0.04 27.46 11.14
C GLY A 108 -0.48 28.37 9.99
N ILE A 109 0.41 29.24 9.48
CA ILE A 109 0.15 30.14 8.36
C ILE A 109 0.80 29.57 7.08
N GLU A 110 0.01 29.46 6.01
CA GLU A 110 0.51 29.08 4.69
C GLU A 110 1.27 30.27 4.07
N LEU A 111 2.58 30.12 3.86
CA LEU A 111 3.44 31.21 3.38
C LEU A 111 3.55 31.24 1.85
N SER A 112 3.94 30.11 1.26
CA SER A 112 4.18 30.02 -0.19
C SER A 112 3.77 28.66 -0.74
N VAL A 113 3.13 28.69 -1.92
CA VAL A 113 2.78 27.52 -2.71
C VAL A 113 3.83 27.37 -3.79
N GLN A 114 4.44 26.19 -3.88
CA GLN A 114 5.43 25.86 -4.91
C GLN A 114 5.06 24.55 -5.59
N THR A 115 5.22 24.50 -6.90
CA THR A 115 5.08 23.25 -7.66
C THR A 115 6.48 22.77 -8.02
N VAL A 116 6.85 21.62 -7.48
CA VAL A 116 8.21 21.06 -7.56
C VAL A 116 8.19 19.78 -8.38
N PHE A 117 9.13 19.67 -9.31
CA PHE A 117 9.39 18.42 -10.01
C PHE A 117 10.02 17.40 -9.06
N VAL A 118 9.44 16.21 -8.95
CA VAL A 118 9.93 15.16 -8.03
C VAL A 118 10.53 13.95 -8.72
N GLY A 119 10.26 13.77 -10.01
CA GLY A 119 10.76 12.64 -10.78
C GLY A 119 9.93 12.37 -12.02
N GLU A 120 10.22 11.27 -12.68
CA GLU A 120 9.52 10.84 -13.90
C GLU A 120 8.79 9.52 -13.67
N LEU A 121 7.58 9.41 -14.22
CA LEU A 121 6.77 8.21 -14.21
C LEU A 121 6.74 7.59 -15.61
N PRO A 122 7.21 6.35 -15.80
CA PRO A 122 7.01 5.63 -17.05
C PRO A 122 5.52 5.55 -17.40
N ILE A 123 5.16 5.97 -18.60
CA ILE A 123 3.78 5.97 -19.07
C ILE A 123 3.51 4.70 -19.86
N MET A 124 2.39 4.03 -19.55
CA MET A 124 1.96 2.84 -20.26
C MET A 124 1.39 3.23 -21.62
N VAL A 125 1.83 2.56 -22.68
CA VAL A 125 1.36 2.78 -24.06
C VAL A 125 -0.14 2.50 -24.14
N LYS A 126 -0.89 3.39 -24.79
CA LYS A 126 -2.36 3.46 -24.89
C LYS A 126 -3.11 3.69 -23.57
N SER A 127 -2.44 4.10 -22.49
CA SER A 127 -3.11 4.55 -21.26
C SER A 127 -3.72 5.95 -21.38
N VAL A 128 -4.49 6.36 -20.37
CA VAL A 128 -5.14 7.69 -20.32
C VAL A 128 -4.16 8.87 -20.36
N LYS A 129 -2.90 8.64 -19.95
CA LYS A 129 -1.82 9.63 -19.98
C LYS A 129 -0.95 9.55 -21.23
N ASP A 130 -1.12 8.53 -22.07
CA ASP A 130 -0.49 8.47 -23.37
C ASP A 130 -1.31 9.32 -24.37
N PRO A 131 -0.73 10.35 -25.00
CA PRO A 131 -1.40 11.13 -26.04
C PRO A 131 -1.88 10.29 -27.24
N LEU A 132 -1.26 9.13 -27.53
CA LEU A 132 -1.70 8.22 -28.60
C LEU A 132 -3.09 7.64 -28.36
N SER A 133 -3.53 7.50 -27.10
CA SER A 133 -4.86 6.95 -26.77
C SER A 133 -6.02 7.79 -27.32
N LYS A 134 -5.78 9.07 -27.61
CA LYS A 134 -6.78 10.03 -28.11
C LYS A 134 -6.73 10.25 -29.62
N LYS A 135 -5.77 9.61 -30.32
CA LYS A 135 -5.54 9.82 -31.75
C LYS A 135 -6.35 8.83 -32.58
N SER A 136 -6.74 9.27 -33.78
CA SER A 136 -7.37 8.43 -34.80
C SER A 136 -6.37 7.44 -35.41
N ASN A 137 -6.88 6.39 -36.04
CA ASN A 137 -6.06 5.37 -36.70
C ASN A 137 -5.11 5.98 -37.75
N GLU A 138 -5.56 7.00 -38.49
CA GLU A 138 -4.73 7.67 -39.50
C GLU A 138 -3.59 8.48 -38.88
N GLU A 139 -3.83 9.11 -37.73
CA GLU A 139 -2.80 9.85 -37.00
C GLU A 139 -1.76 8.92 -36.39
N LEU A 140 -2.16 7.75 -35.89
CA LEU A 140 -1.25 6.72 -35.39
C LEU A 140 -0.29 6.27 -36.49
N ILE A 141 -0.82 5.97 -37.69
CA ILE A 141 -0.02 5.57 -38.85
C ILE A 141 0.97 6.69 -39.24
N LYS A 142 0.55 7.95 -39.22
CA LYS A 142 1.44 9.11 -39.49
C LYS A 142 2.56 9.23 -38.47
N LEU A 143 2.33 8.83 -37.23
CA LEU A 143 3.33 8.82 -36.16
C LEU A 143 4.23 7.58 -36.19
N GLY A 144 4.00 6.66 -37.14
CA GLY A 144 4.76 5.41 -37.28
C GLY A 144 4.30 4.30 -36.34
N GLU A 145 3.14 4.44 -35.69
CA GLU A 145 2.58 3.42 -34.80
C GLU A 145 1.55 2.56 -35.55
N ASP A 146 1.43 1.28 -35.14
CA ASP A 146 0.34 0.42 -35.62
C ASP A 146 -0.94 0.68 -34.83
N TRP A 147 -2.03 0.99 -35.52
CA TRP A 147 -3.35 1.17 -34.88
C TRP A 147 -3.84 -0.11 -34.18
N ARG A 148 -3.38 -1.29 -34.63
CA ARG A 148 -3.72 -2.60 -34.04
C ARG A 148 -2.90 -2.98 -32.82
N ASP A 149 -1.86 -2.23 -32.47
CA ASP A 149 -1.10 -2.48 -31.24
C ASP A 149 -2.05 -2.45 -30.03
N PRO A 150 -2.13 -3.48 -29.19
CA PRO A 150 -3.01 -3.45 -28.02
C PRO A 150 -2.57 -2.43 -26.96
N GLY A 151 -1.28 -2.08 -26.88
CA GLY A 151 -0.71 -1.32 -25.77
C GLY A 151 -0.63 -2.14 -24.48
N GLY A 152 -0.55 -1.47 -23.32
CA GLY A 152 -0.51 -2.14 -22.01
C GLY A 152 0.90 -2.51 -21.51
N TYR A 153 1.94 -1.96 -22.14
CA TYR A 153 3.35 -2.14 -21.77
C TYR A 153 4.06 -0.78 -21.67
N PHE A 154 5.29 -0.80 -21.16
CA PHE A 154 6.15 0.37 -20.98
C PHE A 154 7.33 0.30 -21.93
N ILE A 155 7.90 1.46 -22.29
CA ILE A 155 9.16 1.53 -23.02
C ILE A 155 10.21 2.09 -22.07
N ILE A 156 11.20 1.27 -21.72
CA ILE A 156 12.28 1.62 -20.79
C ILE A 156 13.61 1.39 -21.49
N ASN A 157 14.38 2.46 -21.66
CA ASN A 157 15.65 2.46 -22.38
C ASN A 157 15.54 1.81 -23.77
N GLY A 158 14.50 2.18 -24.53
CA GLY A 158 14.18 1.64 -25.86
C GLY A 158 13.55 0.25 -25.89
N SER A 159 13.64 -0.51 -24.80
CA SER A 159 13.08 -1.87 -24.73
C SER A 159 11.65 -1.86 -24.21
N GLU A 160 10.78 -2.64 -24.84
CA GLU A 160 9.42 -2.85 -24.37
C GLU A 160 9.41 -3.79 -23.15
N ARG A 161 8.70 -3.38 -22.10
CA ARG A 161 8.59 -4.11 -20.85
C ARG A 161 7.14 -4.20 -20.42
N VAL A 162 6.66 -5.41 -20.21
CA VAL A 162 5.32 -5.68 -19.69
C VAL A 162 5.40 -6.10 -18.23
N ILE A 163 4.46 -5.63 -17.42
CA ILE A 163 4.31 -6.12 -16.05
C ILE A 163 3.45 -7.37 -16.10
N VAL A 164 4.01 -8.51 -15.72
CA VAL A 164 3.25 -9.76 -15.58
C VAL A 164 2.44 -9.68 -14.29
N THR A 165 1.13 -9.85 -14.39
CA THR A 165 0.24 -9.90 -13.23
C THR A 165 0.67 -11.01 -12.30
N GLN A 166 0.89 -10.67 -11.03
CA GLN A 166 1.20 -11.64 -10.00
C GLN A 166 -0.07 -11.98 -9.23
N GLU A 167 -0.25 -13.26 -8.95
CA GLU A 167 -1.26 -13.74 -8.02
C GLU A 167 -0.69 -13.66 -6.60
N ASP A 168 -1.47 -13.06 -5.71
CA ASP A 168 -1.09 -12.91 -4.31
C ASP A 168 -2.30 -13.19 -3.41
N LEU A 169 -2.03 -13.53 -2.16
CA LEU A 169 -3.07 -13.76 -1.16
C LEU A 169 -3.85 -12.47 -0.91
N ALA A 170 -5.17 -12.62 -0.77
CA ALA A 170 -6.06 -11.49 -0.49
C ALA A 170 -5.57 -10.74 0.76
N PRO A 171 -5.22 -9.44 0.64
CA PRO A 171 -4.77 -8.66 1.78
C PRO A 171 -5.91 -8.40 2.77
N ASN A 172 -5.57 -7.92 3.96
CA ASN A 172 -6.52 -7.52 5.00
C ASN A 172 -7.47 -8.65 5.43
N ARG A 173 -7.00 -9.89 5.36
CA ARG A 173 -7.69 -11.09 5.86
C ARG A 173 -6.76 -11.91 6.73
N VAL A 174 -7.32 -12.58 7.72
CA VAL A 174 -6.62 -13.49 8.61
C VAL A 174 -6.59 -14.87 7.96
N PHE A 175 -5.38 -15.39 7.72
CA PHE A 175 -5.16 -16.77 7.31
C PHE A 175 -4.58 -17.53 8.49
N VAL A 176 -5.21 -18.63 8.88
CA VAL A 176 -4.75 -19.50 9.97
C VAL A 176 -4.27 -20.80 9.37
N ASP A 177 -3.12 -21.29 9.84
CA ASP A 177 -2.52 -22.54 9.41
C ASP A 177 -1.83 -23.26 10.58
N TYR A 178 -1.58 -24.55 10.41
CA TYR A 178 -0.76 -25.33 11.32
C TYR A 178 0.71 -25.08 11.03
N ALA A 179 1.51 -24.89 12.08
CA ALA A 179 2.94 -24.74 11.92
C ALA A 179 3.60 -26.07 11.51
N LYS A 180 4.73 -25.99 10.81
CA LYS A 180 5.50 -27.16 10.41
C LYS A 180 5.96 -27.95 11.64
N GLU A 181 5.90 -29.28 11.52
CA GLU A 181 6.42 -30.20 12.52
C GLU A 181 7.90 -29.93 12.84
N GLY A 182 8.28 -30.08 14.10
CA GLY A 182 9.63 -29.79 14.60
C GLY A 182 9.89 -28.35 15.04
N THR A 183 8.98 -27.40 14.76
CA THR A 183 9.06 -26.05 15.31
C THR A 183 8.48 -25.97 16.74
N ASN A 184 8.79 -24.89 17.47
CA ASN A 184 8.17 -24.60 18.77
C ASN A 184 6.78 -23.92 18.63
N ILE A 185 6.28 -23.79 17.41
CA ILE A 185 5.01 -23.15 17.08
C ILE A 185 4.02 -24.28 16.77
N THR A 186 2.77 -24.13 17.23
CA THR A 186 1.68 -25.09 16.97
C THR A 186 0.78 -24.59 15.86
N HIS A 187 0.33 -23.33 15.97
CA HIS A 187 -0.56 -22.66 15.02
C HIS A 187 0.04 -21.30 14.68
N THR A 188 -0.14 -20.86 13.45
CA THR A 188 0.27 -19.53 12.99
C THR A 188 -0.89 -18.85 12.29
N ALA A 189 -1.09 -17.57 12.57
CA ALA A 189 -2.04 -16.73 11.87
C ALA A 189 -1.29 -15.58 11.20
N LYS A 190 -1.56 -15.37 9.91
CA LYS A 190 -0.91 -14.34 9.10
C LYS A 190 -1.95 -13.38 8.55
N VAL A 191 -1.68 -12.09 8.72
CA VAL A 191 -2.43 -11.00 8.07
C VAL A 191 -1.43 -10.19 7.26
N ILE A 192 -1.76 -9.93 6.00
CA ILE A 192 -1.02 -8.98 5.19
C ILE A 192 -1.81 -7.67 5.18
N SER A 193 -1.40 -6.73 6.04
CA SER A 193 -2.02 -5.40 6.12
C SER A 193 -1.57 -4.58 4.92
N SER A 194 -2.52 -4.23 4.05
CA SER A 194 -2.31 -3.39 2.88
C SER A 194 -3.15 -2.12 3.01
N ALA A 195 -2.47 -0.97 3.03
CA ALA A 195 -3.04 0.39 2.98
C ALA A 195 -2.26 1.20 1.92
N ALA A 196 -2.68 2.42 1.56
CA ALA A 196 -2.14 3.09 0.37
C ALA A 196 -0.60 3.22 0.42
N GLY A 197 0.08 2.51 -0.49
CA GLY A 197 1.55 2.47 -0.58
C GLY A 197 2.28 1.63 0.47
N TYR A 198 1.59 1.04 1.45
CA TYR A 198 2.21 0.24 2.52
C TYR A 198 1.64 -1.17 2.60
N ARG A 199 2.54 -2.15 2.59
CA ARG A 199 2.22 -3.57 2.75
C ARG A 199 3.09 -4.18 3.83
N VAL A 200 2.49 -4.52 4.97
CA VAL A 200 3.20 -5.05 6.13
C VAL A 200 2.60 -6.40 6.54
N PRO A 201 3.38 -7.49 6.54
CA PRO A 201 2.94 -8.76 7.09
C PRO A 201 3.00 -8.72 8.61
N ILE A 202 1.92 -9.19 9.25
CA ILE A 202 1.80 -9.35 10.69
C ILE A 202 1.49 -10.83 10.94
N ILE A 203 2.30 -11.46 11.79
CA ILE A 203 2.23 -12.88 12.09
C ILE A 203 1.96 -13.03 13.59
N LEU A 204 0.97 -13.85 13.94
CA LEU A 204 0.67 -14.26 15.31
C LEU A 204 0.95 -15.76 15.42
N ASP A 205 1.94 -16.12 16.22
CA ASP A 205 2.31 -17.52 16.47
C ASP A 205 1.79 -17.95 17.84
N ARG A 206 1.19 -19.15 17.90
CA ARG A 206 0.90 -19.86 19.15
C ARG A 206 2.02 -20.86 19.44
N LEU A 207 2.72 -20.67 20.55
CA LEU A 207 3.79 -21.58 20.98
C LEU A 207 3.23 -22.84 21.66
N LYS A 208 4.08 -23.85 21.87
CA LYS A 208 3.70 -25.12 22.53
C LYS A 208 3.28 -24.96 24.00
N ASP A 209 3.74 -23.91 24.66
CA ASP A 209 3.35 -23.55 26.03
C ASP A 209 2.00 -22.82 26.11
N GLY A 210 1.33 -22.60 24.97
CA GLY A 210 0.07 -21.89 24.88
C GLY A 210 0.19 -20.36 24.78
N THR A 211 1.42 -19.81 24.81
CA THR A 211 1.62 -18.37 24.69
C THR A 211 1.45 -17.88 23.25
N LEU A 212 0.91 -16.68 23.11
CA LEU A 212 0.70 -16.01 21.83
C LEU A 212 1.71 -14.88 21.65
N VAL A 213 2.38 -14.88 20.51
CA VAL A 213 3.43 -13.90 20.19
C VAL A 213 3.24 -13.31 18.79
N ILE A 214 3.36 -11.99 18.69
CA ILE A 214 3.21 -11.21 17.47
C ILE A 214 4.61 -10.90 16.91
N ASN A 215 4.76 -11.02 15.60
CA ASN A 215 5.93 -10.63 14.85
C ASN A 215 5.53 -9.73 13.66
N PHE A 216 6.21 -8.59 13.51
CA PHE A 216 6.08 -7.73 12.35
C PHE A 216 7.41 -6.98 12.09
N PRO A 217 7.80 -6.73 10.82
CA PRO A 217 9.19 -6.34 10.48
C PRO A 217 9.78 -5.10 11.17
N PRO A 218 9.02 -4.01 11.42
CA PRO A 218 9.53 -2.81 12.09
C PRO A 218 10.04 -2.99 13.52
N VAL A 219 9.60 -4.04 14.23
CA VAL A 219 10.05 -4.32 15.59
C VAL A 219 10.84 -5.63 15.59
N PRO A 220 12.13 -5.62 15.97
CA PRO A 220 12.90 -6.84 16.01
C PRO A 220 12.42 -7.77 17.14
N GLY A 221 12.31 -9.06 16.81
CA GLY A 221 11.91 -10.10 17.74
C GLY A 221 10.41 -10.20 17.96
N LYS A 222 10.00 -11.21 18.73
CA LYS A 222 8.59 -11.50 18.98
C LYS A 222 8.06 -10.74 20.20
N ILE A 223 6.88 -10.16 20.10
CA ILE A 223 6.23 -9.37 21.16
C ILE A 223 5.09 -10.22 21.74
N PRO A 224 4.99 -10.39 23.06
CA PRO A 224 3.83 -11.09 23.64
C PRO A 224 2.52 -10.40 23.27
N PHE A 225 1.49 -11.19 22.96
CA PHE A 225 0.18 -10.69 22.52
C PHE A 225 -0.41 -9.66 23.51
N VAL A 226 -0.40 -9.97 24.80
CA VAL A 226 -0.94 -9.10 25.86
C VAL A 226 -0.19 -7.76 25.95
N VAL A 227 1.12 -7.76 25.72
CA VAL A 227 1.92 -6.52 25.70
C VAL A 227 1.49 -5.63 24.53
N MET A 228 1.24 -6.20 23.35
CA MET A 228 0.73 -5.42 22.23
C MET A 228 -0.68 -4.87 22.52
N MET A 229 -1.57 -5.68 23.10
CA MET A 229 -2.92 -5.26 23.45
C MET A 229 -2.93 -4.09 24.45
N ARG A 230 -2.06 -4.16 25.47
CA ARG A 230 -1.85 -3.04 26.41
C ARG A 230 -1.29 -1.81 25.71
N ALA A 231 -0.30 -1.97 24.83
CA ALA A 231 0.27 -0.85 24.05
C ALA A 231 -0.76 -0.17 23.12
N LEU A 232 -1.79 -0.89 22.67
CA LEU A 232 -2.89 -0.35 21.86
C LEU A 232 -3.96 0.36 22.71
N GLY A 233 -3.93 0.22 24.03
CA GLY A 233 -4.80 0.95 24.98
C GLY A 233 -5.76 0.09 25.81
N LEU A 234 -5.67 -1.24 25.76
CA LEU A 234 -6.45 -2.13 26.63
C LEU A 234 -5.61 -2.58 27.84
N GLU A 235 -5.77 -1.90 28.97
CA GLU A 235 -4.94 -2.18 30.18
C GLU A 235 -5.47 -3.36 31.01
N SER A 236 -6.79 -3.46 31.16
CA SER A 236 -7.45 -4.47 31.98
C SER A 236 -7.37 -5.85 31.32
N ASP A 237 -6.86 -6.85 32.05
CA ASP A 237 -6.82 -8.24 31.60
C ASP A 237 -8.20 -8.76 31.21
N LYS A 238 -9.23 -8.34 31.96
CA LYS A 238 -10.62 -8.65 31.66
C LYS A 238 -11.02 -8.10 30.29
N ASP A 239 -10.67 -6.85 29.99
CA ASP A 239 -11.04 -6.20 28.74
C ASP A 239 -10.33 -6.86 27.55
N ILE A 240 -9.05 -7.25 27.73
CA ILE A 240 -8.30 -8.02 26.72
C ILE A 240 -8.97 -9.37 26.45
N MET A 241 -9.36 -10.10 27.50
CA MET A 241 -10.03 -11.40 27.35
C MET A 241 -11.37 -11.28 26.61
N PHE A 242 -12.20 -10.31 27.00
CA PHE A 242 -13.49 -10.08 26.35
C PHE A 242 -13.36 -9.51 24.93
N ALA A 243 -12.30 -8.76 24.62
CA ALA A 243 -12.01 -8.30 23.27
C ALA A 243 -11.72 -9.47 22.32
N VAL A 244 -11.02 -10.51 22.78
CA VAL A 244 -10.74 -11.70 21.97
C VAL A 244 -12.00 -12.55 21.78
N SER A 245 -12.68 -12.91 22.87
CA SER A 245 -13.92 -13.69 22.79
C SER A 245 -14.71 -13.66 24.11
N PRO A 246 -16.05 -13.63 24.07
CA PRO A 246 -16.89 -13.84 25.25
C PRO A 246 -16.96 -15.32 25.69
N ASP A 247 -16.46 -16.27 24.92
CA ASP A 247 -16.51 -17.71 25.23
C ASP A 247 -15.51 -18.08 26.36
N PRO A 248 -15.98 -18.65 27.49
CA PRO A 248 -15.13 -19.08 28.59
C PRO A 248 -14.04 -20.09 28.22
N GLU A 249 -14.26 -20.97 27.23
CA GLU A 249 -13.25 -21.95 26.83
C GLU A 249 -12.10 -21.28 26.05
N ILE A 250 -12.41 -20.32 25.18
CA ILE A 250 -11.39 -19.53 24.47
C ILE A 250 -10.62 -18.62 25.45
N GLN A 251 -11.33 -18.09 26.45
CA GLN A 251 -10.72 -17.27 27.50
C GLN A 251 -9.66 -18.03 28.32
N LYS A 252 -9.88 -19.32 28.61
CA LYS A 252 -8.88 -20.15 29.32
C LYS A 252 -7.57 -20.28 28.54
N GLU A 253 -7.64 -20.31 27.22
CA GLU A 253 -6.46 -20.42 26.35
C GLU A 253 -5.58 -19.17 26.36
N LEU A 254 -6.11 -18.02 26.81
CA LEU A 254 -5.35 -16.77 26.92
C LEU A 254 -4.59 -16.64 28.24
N ILE A 255 -4.94 -17.41 29.27
CA ILE A 255 -4.34 -17.34 30.62
C ILE A 255 -2.81 -17.45 30.58
N PRO A 256 -2.18 -18.38 29.83
CA PRO A 256 -0.73 -18.46 29.74
C PRO A 256 -0.09 -17.17 29.21
N SER A 257 -0.73 -16.52 28.24
CA SER A 257 -0.23 -15.26 27.65
C SER A 257 -0.36 -14.08 28.62
N ILE A 258 -1.37 -14.08 29.49
CA ILE A 258 -1.54 -13.06 30.54
C ILE A 258 -0.47 -13.22 31.62
N ILE A 259 -0.23 -14.45 32.07
CA ILE A 259 0.82 -14.75 33.06
C ILE A 259 2.20 -14.37 32.52
N GLN A 260 2.49 -14.66 31.24
CA GLN A 260 3.75 -14.28 30.60
C GLN A 260 4.01 -12.76 30.62
N ALA A 261 2.95 -11.95 30.56
CA ALA A 261 3.04 -10.49 30.51
C ALA A 261 2.70 -9.81 31.85
N SER A 262 2.64 -10.54 32.96
CA SER A 262 2.15 -10.00 34.24
C SER A 262 2.97 -8.83 34.78
N GLU A 263 4.25 -8.73 34.43
CA GLU A 263 5.15 -7.65 34.87
C GLU A 263 4.85 -6.29 34.22
N ILE A 264 4.16 -6.26 33.07
CA ILE A 264 3.97 -5.05 32.25
C ILE A 264 2.52 -4.57 32.37
N ALA A 265 2.14 -3.95 33.48
CA ALA A 265 0.74 -3.64 33.74
C ALA A 265 0.17 -2.46 32.93
N THR A 266 0.98 -1.44 32.65
CA THR A 266 0.49 -0.16 32.08
C THR A 266 0.70 -0.05 30.57
N THR A 267 -0.08 0.82 29.92
CA THR A 267 0.12 1.18 28.51
C THR A 267 1.52 1.74 28.26
N GLU A 268 2.04 2.58 29.15
CA GLU A 268 3.36 3.20 28.99
C GLU A 268 4.50 2.19 29.13
N ASP A 269 4.40 1.25 30.06
CA ASP A 269 5.40 0.18 30.21
C ASP A 269 5.40 -0.76 29.00
N ALA A 270 4.23 -1.04 28.43
CA ALA A 270 4.12 -1.83 27.21
C ALA A 270 4.74 -1.11 26.00
N LEU A 271 4.51 0.20 25.87
CA LEU A 271 5.14 1.02 24.84
C LEU A 271 6.66 1.11 25.04
N ASP A 272 7.14 1.24 26.27
CA ASP A 272 8.57 1.25 26.57
C ASP A 272 9.23 -0.11 26.27
N TYR A 273 8.52 -1.22 26.55
CA TYR A 273 8.98 -2.56 26.17
C TYR A 273 9.20 -2.69 24.67
N ILE A 274 8.25 -2.24 23.85
CA ILE A 274 8.37 -2.23 22.39
C ILE A 274 9.48 -1.25 21.96
N GLY A 275 9.51 -0.06 22.54
CA GLY A 275 10.48 1.00 22.24
C GLY A 275 11.92 0.62 22.55
N SER A 276 12.15 -0.17 23.61
CA SER A 276 13.47 -0.69 24.00
C SER A 276 14.14 -1.53 22.91
N ARG A 277 13.35 -2.14 22.02
CA ARG A 277 13.83 -2.98 20.91
C ARG A 277 14.07 -2.20 19.63
N VAL A 278 13.35 -1.10 19.44
CA VAL A 278 13.46 -0.24 18.25
C VAL A 278 14.52 0.84 18.43
N ALA A 279 14.58 1.45 19.62
CA ALA A 279 15.39 2.62 19.95
C ALA A 279 16.37 2.28 21.09
N ILE A 280 17.33 1.41 20.79
CA ILE A 280 18.33 0.93 21.77
C ILE A 280 19.20 2.11 22.24
N GLY A 281 19.32 2.27 23.57
CA GLY A 281 20.19 3.29 24.19
C GLY A 281 19.58 4.69 24.27
N GLN A 282 18.33 4.90 23.85
CA GLN A 282 17.63 6.18 24.01
C GLN A 282 16.92 6.27 25.37
N ALA A 283 16.64 7.51 25.81
CA ALA A 283 15.88 7.78 27.02
C ALA A 283 14.44 7.24 26.92
N ARG A 284 13.85 6.86 28.06
CA ARG A 284 12.52 6.23 28.16
C ARG A 284 11.44 6.98 27.35
N GLU A 285 11.39 8.30 27.48
CA GLU A 285 10.40 9.13 26.77
C GLU A 285 10.54 9.01 25.24
N ALA A 286 11.77 9.08 24.72
CA ALA A 286 12.04 8.93 23.29
C ALA A 286 11.69 7.51 22.79
N ARG A 287 11.89 6.48 23.62
CA ARG A 287 11.51 5.10 23.28
C ARG A 287 10.02 4.92 23.17
N ILE A 288 9.25 5.47 24.11
CA ILE A 288 7.78 5.41 24.11
C ILE A 288 7.24 6.13 22.88
N GLU A 289 7.74 7.32 22.57
CA GLU A 289 7.31 8.08 21.40
C GLU A 289 7.65 7.34 20.10
N ARG A 290 8.84 6.72 20.04
CA ARG A 290 9.21 5.91 18.89
C ARG A 290 8.33 4.67 18.72
N ALA A 291 7.97 4.01 19.82
CA ALA A 291 7.06 2.86 19.79
C ALA A 291 5.67 3.26 19.26
N ARG A 292 5.13 4.40 19.73
CA ARG A 292 3.87 4.97 19.23
C ARG A 292 3.90 5.18 17.72
N GLN A 293 4.94 5.86 17.23
CA GLN A 293 5.13 6.10 15.80
C GLN A 293 5.18 4.79 14.99
N VAL A 294 5.88 3.77 15.48
CA VAL A 294 6.00 2.47 14.80
C VAL A 294 4.65 1.75 14.74
N ILE A 295 3.91 1.70 15.85
CA ILE A 295 2.59 1.06 15.90
C ILE A 295 1.62 1.77 14.95
N ASP A 296 1.58 3.10 14.99
CA ASP A 296 0.66 3.88 14.16
C ASP A 296 0.97 3.76 12.67
N THR A 297 2.26 3.79 12.32
CA THR A 297 2.69 3.77 10.91
C THR A 297 2.56 2.39 10.28
N TYR A 298 2.84 1.32 11.02
CA TYR A 298 3.02 -0.02 10.43
C TYR A 298 2.03 -1.08 10.91
N PHE A 299 1.57 -1.02 12.17
CA PHE A 299 0.70 -2.06 12.71
C PHE A 299 -0.74 -1.85 12.22
N LEU A 300 -1.29 -2.85 11.50
CA LEU A 300 -2.66 -2.90 10.96
C LEU A 300 -3.14 -1.56 10.37
N ARG A 301 -2.29 -0.92 9.55
CA ARG A 301 -2.56 0.42 8.98
C ARG A 301 -3.90 0.53 8.24
N HIS A 302 -4.39 -0.58 7.68
CA HIS A 302 -5.68 -0.63 6.97
C HIS A 302 -6.92 -0.35 7.85
N LEU A 303 -6.80 -0.38 9.20
CA LEU A 303 -7.92 -0.17 10.12
C LEU A 303 -8.11 1.28 10.61
N GLY A 304 -7.30 2.23 10.14
CA GLY A 304 -7.45 3.64 10.50
C GLY A 304 -6.22 4.52 10.32
N GLY A 305 -5.28 4.10 9.47
CA GLY A 305 -4.09 4.88 9.14
C GLY A 305 -3.15 5.10 10.31
N THR A 306 -2.62 6.32 10.38
CA THR A 306 -1.62 6.78 11.36
C THR A 306 -2.23 7.49 12.57
N SER A 307 -3.56 7.57 12.67
CA SER A 307 -4.22 8.26 13.79
C SER A 307 -4.07 7.47 15.10
N PRO A 308 -3.71 8.12 16.22
CA PRO A 308 -3.69 7.48 17.54
C PRO A 308 -5.04 6.90 17.96
N GLU A 309 -6.16 7.51 17.52
CA GLU A 309 -7.52 7.02 17.83
C GLU A 309 -7.80 5.65 17.19
N ALA A 310 -7.10 5.33 16.10
CA ALA A 310 -7.24 4.04 15.44
C ALA A 310 -6.64 2.89 16.23
N ARG A 311 -5.79 3.14 17.25
CA ARG A 311 -5.17 2.07 18.05
C ARG A 311 -6.20 1.19 18.73
N LEU A 312 -7.25 1.78 19.29
CA LEU A 312 -8.33 1.02 19.92
C LEU A 312 -9.08 0.14 18.91
N ARG A 313 -9.30 0.64 17.68
CA ARG A 313 -9.90 -0.15 16.58
C ARG A 313 -8.98 -1.26 16.07
N LYS A 314 -7.67 -1.14 16.26
CA LYS A 314 -6.70 -2.20 15.94
C LYS A 314 -6.66 -3.27 17.03
N ALA A 315 -7.10 -2.94 18.25
CA ALA A 315 -7.17 -3.86 19.38
C ALA A 315 -8.48 -4.67 19.40
N LEU A 316 -9.59 -4.05 19.01
CA LEU A 316 -10.92 -4.67 18.91
C LEU A 316 -11.14 -5.34 17.55
#